data_AF-A0A4S0I6Z0-F1
#
_entry.id   AF-A0A4S0I6Z0-F1
#
_cell.length_a   1.000
_cell.length_b   1.000
_cell.length_c   1.000
_cell.angle_alpha   90.00
_cell.angle_beta   90.00
_cell.angle_gamma   90.00
#
_symmetry.space_group_name_H-M   'P 1'
#
loop_
_entity.id
_entity.type
_entity.pdbx_description
1 polymer ?
#
loop_
_entity_poly.entity_id
_entity_poly.type
_entity_poly.pdbx_seq_one_letter_code
_entity_poly.pdbx_strand_id
1 'polypeptide(L)'
;QTIWNSGYTAAGVRDIVAAAGARPGSFTNHFASKEDFAGEVLERYFAYVSGLVESALARDGTPPIGRLRRYLDVITSKLEAHDWARGCMIGNLSLE
;
A
#
# COMPACT_ATOMS: atom_id res chain seq x y z
N GLN A 1 -4.97 5.10 -3.37
CA GLN A 1 -4.71 6.39 -2.70
C GLN A 1 -5.84 6.76 -1.76
N THR A 2 -7.10 6.76 -2.19
CA THR A 2 -8.28 7.07 -1.35
C THR A 2 -8.32 6.27 -0.05
N ILE A 3 -8.27 4.94 -0.09
CA ILE A 3 -8.23 4.09 1.11
C ILE A 3 -7.02 4.40 2.00
N TRP A 4 -5.84 4.64 1.41
CA TRP A 4 -4.61 4.92 2.18
C TRP A 4 -4.73 6.23 2.97
N ASN A 5 -5.33 7.26 2.37
CA ASN A 5 -5.41 8.58 2.99
C ASN A 5 -6.60 8.71 3.96
N SER A 6 -7.73 8.09 3.65
CA SER A 6 -8.99 8.30 4.38
C SER A 6 -9.39 7.12 5.28
N GLY A 7 -8.72 5.97 5.17
CA GLY A 7 -9.14 4.72 5.81
C GLY A 7 -10.15 3.93 4.99
N TYR A 8 -10.36 2.68 5.36
CA TYR A 8 -11.30 1.78 4.70
C TYR A 8 -12.74 2.27 4.91
N THR A 9 -13.19 2.48 6.15
CA THR A 9 -14.58 2.85 6.47
C THR A 9 -15.00 4.14 5.76
N ALA A 10 -14.17 5.19 5.81
CA ALA A 10 -14.53 6.51 5.26
C ALA A 10 -14.43 6.59 3.73
N ALA A 11 -13.64 5.74 3.07
CA ALA A 11 -13.53 5.75 1.61
C ALA A 11 -14.76 5.11 0.95
N GLY A 12 -15.69 5.90 0.40
CA GLY A 12 -16.83 5.37 -0.33
C GLY A 12 -16.45 4.81 -1.71
N VAL A 13 -17.22 3.84 -2.24
CA VAL A 13 -17.03 3.34 -3.62
C VAL A 13 -17.09 4.48 -4.64
N ARG A 14 -17.98 5.47 -4.43
CA ARG A 14 -18.06 6.66 -5.28
C ARG A 14 -16.76 7.48 -5.26
N ASP A 15 -16.16 7.68 -4.09
CA ASP A 15 -14.90 8.42 -3.93
C ASP A 15 -13.75 7.69 -4.61
N ILE A 16 -13.72 6.35 -4.48
CA ILE A 16 -12.73 5.48 -5.12
C ILE A 16 -12.86 5.58 -6.65
N VAL A 17 -14.07 5.44 -7.20
CA VAL A 17 -14.32 5.53 -8.64
C VAL A 17 -13.97 6.91 -9.18
N ALA A 18 -14.38 7.98 -8.48
CA ALA A 18 -14.07 9.35 -8.85
C ALA A 18 -12.57 9.61 -8.85
N ALA A 19 -11.86 9.19 -7.80
CA ALA A 19 -10.40 9.34 -7.71
C ALA A 19 -9.66 8.51 -8.77
N ALA A 20 -10.23 7.39 -9.22
CA ALA A 20 -9.68 6.57 -10.30
C ALA A 20 -10.01 7.11 -11.71
N GLY A 21 -10.84 8.15 -11.84
CA GLY A 21 -11.34 8.63 -13.13
C GLY A 21 -12.17 7.59 -13.89
N ALA A 22 -12.71 6.59 -13.19
CA ALA A 22 -13.46 5.49 -13.76
C ALA A 22 -14.95 5.84 -13.91
N ARG A 23 -15.68 5.05 -14.72
CA ARG A 23 -17.14 5.19 -14.81
C ARG A 23 -17.80 4.46 -13.63
N PRO A 24 -18.94 4.94 -13.10
CA PRO A 24 -19.62 4.31 -11.95
C PRO A 24 -19.87 2.81 -12.08
N GLY A 25 -20.23 2.33 -13.29
CA GLY A 25 -20.47 0.90 -13.53
C GLY A 25 -19.22 0.04 -13.62
N SER A 26 -18.02 0.64 -13.72
CA SER A 26 -16.77 -0.12 -13.81
C SER A 26 -16.46 -0.84 -12.50
N PHE A 27 -16.75 -0.25 -11.34
CA PHE A 27 -16.42 -0.87 -10.06
C PHE A 27 -17.15 -2.21 -9.86
N THR A 28 -18.48 -2.20 -10.01
CA THR A 28 -19.32 -3.39 -9.85
C THR A 28 -19.09 -4.44 -10.94
N ASN A 29 -18.47 -4.06 -12.06
CA ASN A 29 -18.04 -5.01 -13.09
C ASN A 29 -16.75 -5.76 -12.72
N HIS A 30 -15.92 -5.19 -11.83
CA HIS A 30 -14.62 -5.75 -11.46
C HIS A 30 -14.59 -6.35 -10.06
N PHE A 31 -15.38 -5.82 -9.13
CA PHE A 31 -15.38 -6.22 -7.72
C PHE A 31 -16.82 -6.45 -7.26
N ALA A 32 -17.05 -7.58 -6.58
CA ALA A 32 -18.37 -7.93 -6.06
C ALA A 32 -18.74 -7.08 -4.82
N SER A 33 -17.75 -6.65 -4.04
CA SER A 33 -17.92 -5.78 -2.88
C SER A 33 -16.76 -4.81 -2.69
N LYS A 34 -16.92 -3.86 -1.76
CA LYS A 34 -15.85 -2.96 -1.33
C LYS A 34 -14.78 -3.71 -0.54
N GLU A 35 -15.18 -4.71 0.22
CA GLU A 35 -14.29 -5.64 0.93
C GLU A 35 -13.38 -6.39 -0.05
N ASP A 36 -13.93 -6.97 -1.13
CA ASP A 36 -13.13 -7.67 -2.15
C ASP A 36 -12.11 -6.74 -2.82
N PHE A 37 -12.54 -5.52 -3.15
CA PHE A 37 -11.64 -4.49 -3.67
C PHE A 37 -10.52 -4.16 -2.68
N ALA A 38 -10.84 -4.00 -1.40
CA ALA A 38 -9.83 -3.71 -0.37
C ALA A 38 -8.85 -4.87 -0.18
N GLY A 39 -9.31 -6.12 -0.30
CA GLY A 39 -8.46 -7.31 -0.34
C GLY A 39 -7.42 -7.23 -1.45
N GLU A 40 -7.86 -6.98 -2.69
CA GLU A 40 -6.97 -6.83 -3.85
C GLU A 40 -5.97 -5.65 -3.69
N VAL A 41 -6.42 -4.54 -3.09
CA VAL A 41 -5.55 -3.41 -2.77
C VAL A 41 -4.48 -3.80 -1.75
N LEU A 42 -4.85 -4.55 -0.70
CA LEU A 42 -3.93 -5.03 0.33
C LEU A 42 -2.94 -6.05 -0.22
N GLU A 43 -3.38 -6.98 -1.05
CA GLU A 43 -2.50 -7.96 -1.71
C GLU A 43 -1.48 -7.26 -2.61
N ARG A 44 -1.94 -6.31 -3.43
CA ARG A 44 -1.05 -5.50 -4.28
C ARG A 44 -0.05 -4.69 -3.45
N TYR A 45 -0.51 -4.07 -2.37
CA TYR A 45 0.36 -3.33 -1.45
C TYR A 45 1.40 -4.25 -0.79
N PHE A 46 0.97 -5.42 -0.30
CA PHE A 46 1.84 -6.39 0.35
C PHE A 46 2.89 -6.94 -0.62
N ALA A 47 2.52 -7.29 -1.85
CA ALA A 47 3.46 -7.75 -2.87
C ALA A 47 4.52 -6.67 -3.19
N TYR A 48 4.09 -5.41 -3.33
CA TYR A 48 4.99 -4.30 -3.57
C TYR A 48 5.98 -4.08 -2.41
N VAL A 49 5.50 -4.02 -1.17
CA VAL A 49 6.37 -3.83 0.00
C VAL A 49 7.29 -5.04 0.18
N SER A 50 6.78 -6.26 0.07
CA SER A 50 7.58 -7.49 0.19
C SER A 50 8.72 -7.53 -0.82
N GLY A 51 8.48 -7.15 -2.08
CA GLY A 51 9.53 -7.07 -3.09
C GLY A 51 10.62 -6.05 -2.76
N LEU A 52 10.26 -4.92 -2.14
CA LEU A 52 11.23 -3.94 -1.64
C LEU A 52 12.07 -4.50 -0.50
N VAL A 53 11.43 -5.17 0.45
CA VAL A 53 12.11 -5.80 1.60
C VAL A 53 13.05 -6.91 1.14
N GLU A 54 12.58 -7.78 0.25
CA GLU A 54 13.39 -8.86 -0.32
C GLU A 54 14.63 -8.31 -1.04
N SER A 55 14.44 -7.29 -1.87
CA SER A 55 15.55 -6.63 -2.58
C SER A 55 16.53 -5.97 -1.61
N ALA A 56 16.03 -5.33 -0.55
CA ALA A 56 16.88 -4.67 0.43
C ALA A 56 17.68 -5.66 1.30
N LEU A 57 17.11 -6.83 1.57
CA LEU A 57 17.72 -7.87 2.42
C LEU A 57 18.45 -8.97 1.62
N ALA A 58 18.50 -8.84 0.29
CA ALA A 58 19.15 -9.78 -0.62
C ALA A 58 20.59 -10.11 -0.20
N ARG A 59 20.99 -11.38 -0.38
CA ARG A 59 22.33 -11.87 -0.04
C ARG A 59 23.29 -11.66 -1.21
N ASP A 60 23.77 -10.44 -1.35
CA ASP A 60 24.65 -9.99 -2.45
C ASP A 60 26.12 -9.80 -2.05
N GLY A 61 26.53 -10.34 -0.89
CA GLY A 61 27.85 -10.12 -0.30
C GLY A 61 27.92 -8.97 0.71
N THR A 62 26.86 -8.17 0.84
CA THR A 62 26.76 -7.14 1.88
C THR A 62 26.64 -7.78 3.29
N PRO A 63 27.41 -7.30 4.30
CA PRO A 63 27.28 -7.76 5.67
C PRO A 63 25.85 -7.63 6.21
N PRO A 64 25.40 -8.48 7.15
CA PRO A 64 24.03 -8.43 7.68
C PRO A 64 23.57 -7.04 8.15
N ILE A 65 24.44 -6.31 8.87
CA ILE A 65 24.12 -4.94 9.32
C ILE A 65 23.95 -3.95 8.16
N GLY A 66 24.70 -4.12 7.06
CA GLY A 66 24.58 -3.28 5.87
C GLY A 66 23.24 -3.48 5.16
N ARG A 67 22.74 -4.73 5.14
CA ARG A 67 21.41 -5.05 4.59
C ARG A 67 20.28 -4.46 5.43
N LEU A 68 20.41 -4.51 6.76
CA LEU A 68 19.46 -3.85 7.66
C LEU A 68 19.43 -2.33 7.45
N ARG A 69 20.60 -1.69 7.29
CA ARG A 69 20.66 -0.25 6.96
C ARG A 69 19.97 0.05 5.63
N ARG A 70 20.28 -0.72 4.57
CA ARG A 70 19.62 -0.59 3.27
C ARG A 70 18.09 -0.71 3.37
N TYR A 71 17.61 -1.66 4.16
CA TYR A 71 16.17 -1.82 4.42
C TYR A 71 15.56 -0.59 5.10
N LEU A 72 16.21 -0.04 6.12
CA LEU A 72 15.78 1.19 6.78
C LEU A 72 15.80 2.38 5.82
N ASP A 73 16.85 2.52 5.00
CA ASP A 73 16.96 3.59 4.00
C ASP A 73 15.82 3.51 2.98
N VAL A 74 15.50 2.30 2.50
CA VAL A 74 14.37 2.07 1.56
C VAL A 74 13.05 2.49 2.18
N ILE A 75 12.77 2.09 3.43
CA ILE A 75 11.51 2.46 4.10
C ILE A 75 11.45 3.96 4.36
N THR A 76 12.50 4.54 4.94
CA THR A 76 12.56 5.97 5.25
C THR A 76 12.37 6.82 3.98
N SER A 77 13.02 6.46 2.88
CA SER A 77 12.86 7.16 1.60
C SER A 77 11.41 7.13 1.09
N LYS A 78 10.66 6.05 1.35
CA LYS A 78 9.24 5.96 0.96
C LYS A 78 8.34 6.82 1.84
N LEU A 79 8.65 6.91 3.13
CA LEU A 79 7.93 7.79 4.06
C LEU A 79 8.20 9.27 3.72
N GLU A 80 9.46 9.62 3.46
CA GLU A 80 9.87 10.96 3.04
C GLU A 80 9.21 11.40 1.74
N ALA A 81 9.14 10.52 0.73
CA ALA A 81 8.48 10.81 -0.55
C ALA A 81 6.96 11.12 -0.43
N HIS A 82 6.39 10.92 0.75
CA HIS A 82 5.01 11.24 1.08
C HIS A 82 4.90 12.19 2.27
N ASP A 83 5.93 13.02 2.51
CA ASP A 83 5.98 14.01 3.58
C ASP A 83 5.65 13.42 4.96
N TRP A 84 5.97 12.14 5.17
CA TRP A 84 5.65 11.38 6.38
C TRP A 84 4.14 11.31 6.70
N ALA A 85 3.28 11.73 5.75
CA ALA A 85 1.84 11.76 5.91
C ALA A 85 1.17 10.40 5.65
N ARG A 86 1.93 9.41 5.15
CA ARG A 86 1.44 8.06 4.85
C ARG A 86 2.18 7.01 5.66
N GLY A 87 1.44 6.27 6.47
CA GLY A 87 1.94 5.11 7.22
C GLY A 87 1.80 3.78 6.45
N CYS A 88 1.98 2.67 7.17
CA CYS A 88 1.74 1.34 6.61
C CYS A 88 0.24 1.10 6.40
N MET A 89 -0.18 0.78 5.17
CA MET A 89 -1.59 0.53 4.86
C MET A 89 -2.15 -0.65 5.67
N ILE A 90 -1.39 -1.77 5.76
CA ILE A 90 -1.82 -2.93 6.56
C ILE A 90 -2.03 -2.54 8.02
N GLY A 91 -1.09 -1.76 8.59
CA GLY A 91 -1.21 -1.27 9.97
C GLY A 91 -2.46 -0.42 10.16
N ASN A 92 -2.67 0.57 9.27
CA ASN A 92 -3.84 1.44 9.33
C ASN A 92 -5.16 0.67 9.26
N LEU A 93 -5.29 -0.26 8.30
CA LEU A 93 -6.53 -1.02 8.12
C LEU A 93 -6.77 -2.08 9.20
N SER A 94 -5.72 -2.54 9.90
CA SER A 94 -5.89 -3.48 11.03
C SER A 94 -6.53 -2.86 12.27
N LEU A 95 -6.65 -1.52 12.31
CA LEU A 95 -7.24 -0.76 13.40
C LEU A 95 -8.71 -0.37 13.15
N GLU A 96 -9.27 -0.77 12.00
CA GLU A 96 -10.67 -0.52 11.60
C GLU A 96 -11.51 -1.80 11.72
#